data_AF-A0A1X0P3Q7-F1
#
_entry.id   AF-A0A1X0P3Q7-F1
#
_cell.length_a   1.000
_cell.length_b   1.000
_cell.length_c   1.000
_cell.angle_alpha   90.00
_cell.angle_beta   90.00
_cell.angle_gamma   90.00
#
_symmetry.space_group_name_H-M   'P 1'
#
loop_
_entity.id
_entity.type
_entity.pdbx_description
1 polymer ?
#
loop_
_entity_poly.entity_id
_entity_poly.type
_entity_poly.pdbx_seq_one_letter_code
_entity_poly.pdbx_strand_id
1 'polypeptide(L)'
;MACPRVQYRRRMHYATRGNRMKLVRTPGNRLVMQKREKRSQGPHTPWVLGHKRLAGTKALHHTEARLASHHKKSTSRPYGGVLSHDQVRDRVVRAFLVEEQRIVKRALRAHAKSQTEKKRRDAKRKRQQEKKAAITKKIGTKIGSKSTTAASSKKVAAAKKKAAARVPVGAKVKK
;
A
#
# COMPACT_ATOMS: atom_id res chain seq x y z
N MET A 1 58.80 -32.64 33.70
CA MET A 1 58.07 -32.44 32.43
C MET A 1 58.89 -31.52 31.53
N ALA A 2 59.59 -32.05 30.53
CA ALA A 2 60.36 -31.21 29.61
C ALA A 2 59.40 -30.52 28.63
N CYS A 3 59.35 -29.18 28.64
CA CYS A 3 58.56 -28.38 27.69
C CYS A 3 59.39 -28.14 26.42
N PRO A 4 59.04 -28.72 25.26
CA PRO A 4 59.83 -28.54 24.04
C PRO A 4 59.70 -27.11 23.52
N ARG A 5 60.82 -26.43 23.27
CA ARG A 5 60.83 -25.13 22.59
C ARG A 5 60.48 -25.32 21.11
N VAL A 6 59.73 -24.39 20.55
CA VAL A 6 59.35 -24.37 19.13
C VAL A 6 59.75 -23.05 18.48
N GLN A 7 59.93 -23.07 17.17
CA GLN A 7 60.30 -21.90 16.39
C GLN A 7 59.25 -21.61 15.31
N TYR A 8 59.08 -20.33 14.98
CA TYR A 8 58.32 -19.92 13.80
C TYR A 8 59.02 -20.40 12.53
N ARG A 9 58.25 -20.93 11.58
CA ARG A 9 58.78 -21.47 10.31
C ARG A 9 58.74 -20.49 9.14
N ARG A 10 58.02 -19.38 9.28
CA ARG A 10 57.92 -18.32 8.27
C ARG A 10 58.72 -17.10 8.76
N ARG A 11 59.20 -16.29 7.82
CA ARG A 11 59.98 -15.06 8.09
C ARG A 11 59.26 -14.02 8.98
N MET A 12 57.93 -14.11 9.12
CA MET A 12 57.17 -13.27 10.05
C MET A 12 57.10 -13.94 11.43
N HIS A 13 57.88 -13.42 12.38
CA HIS A 13 58.03 -13.99 13.74
C HIS A 13 57.08 -13.39 14.80
N TYR A 14 56.21 -12.44 14.41
CA TYR A 14 55.30 -11.76 15.34
C TYR A 14 53.94 -12.46 15.47
N ALA A 15 53.37 -12.42 16.68
CA ALA A 15 52.06 -12.99 17.01
C ALA A 15 50.92 -12.03 16.64
N THR A 16 50.54 -12.01 15.35
CA THR A 16 49.45 -11.17 14.85
C THR A 16 48.17 -11.97 14.57
N ARG A 17 47.02 -11.29 14.37
CA ARG A 17 45.74 -11.93 14.00
C ARG A 17 45.85 -12.82 12.76
N GLY A 18 46.71 -12.47 11.80
CA GLY A 18 46.93 -13.23 10.56
C GLY A 18 48.03 -14.29 10.63
N ASN A 19 48.81 -14.31 11.72
CA ASN A 19 49.94 -15.23 11.92
C ASN A 19 49.75 -16.11 13.16
N ARG A 20 48.50 -16.46 13.46
CA ARG A 20 48.18 -17.42 14.52
C ARG A 20 48.69 -18.80 14.13
N MET A 21 49.19 -19.54 15.11
CA MET A 21 49.81 -20.84 14.88
C MET A 21 49.13 -21.96 15.70
N LYS A 22 49.29 -23.20 15.25
CA LYS A 22 48.87 -24.43 15.91
C LYS A 22 50.11 -25.26 16.18
N LEU A 23 50.25 -25.74 17.41
CA LEU A 23 51.23 -26.78 17.73
C LEU A 23 50.68 -28.12 17.25
N VAL A 24 51.48 -28.83 16.47
CA VAL A 24 51.16 -30.16 15.96
C VAL A 24 52.29 -31.09 16.33
N ARG A 25 51.96 -32.24 16.92
CA ARG A 25 52.90 -33.34 17.11
C ARG A 25 53.05 -34.06 15.78
N THR A 26 54.26 -34.08 15.23
CA THR A 26 54.55 -34.74 13.96
C THR A 26 54.69 -36.26 14.15
N PRO A 27 54.59 -37.07 13.07
CA PRO A 27 54.85 -38.51 13.14
C PRO A 27 56.24 -38.86 13.68
N GLY A 28 57.26 -38.02 13.43
CA GLY A 28 58.59 -38.15 14.03
C GLY A 28 58.68 -37.70 15.50
N ASN A 29 57.54 -37.63 16.19
CA ASN A 29 57.40 -37.30 17.60
C ASN A 29 58.00 -35.95 18.04
N ARG A 30 57.95 -34.91 17.17
CA ARG A 30 58.42 -33.55 17.49
C ARG A 30 57.26 -32.54 17.48
N LEU A 31 57.32 -31.51 18.33
CA LEU A 31 56.35 -30.40 18.30
C LEU A 31 56.77 -29.38 17.25
N VAL A 32 55.86 -29.06 16.33
CA VAL A 32 56.10 -28.11 15.26
C VAL A 32 54.96 -27.09 15.18
N MET A 33 55.32 -25.84 14.87
CA MET A 33 54.39 -24.73 14.67
C MET A 33 53.88 -24.73 13.22
N GLN A 34 52.57 -24.89 13.03
CA GLN A 34 51.89 -24.77 11.73
C GLN A 34 50.96 -23.54 11.71
N LYS A 35 50.85 -22.86 10.57
CA LYS A 35 50.01 -21.66 10.44
C LYS A 35 48.53 -22.03 10.44
N ARG A 36 47.73 -21.31 11.25
CA ARG A 36 46.27 -21.37 11.19
C ARG A 36 45.75 -20.36 10.18
N GLU A 37 44.72 -20.74 9.45
CA GLU A 37 44.02 -19.83 8.56
C GLU A 37 43.12 -18.86 9.31
N LYS A 38 42.81 -17.72 8.69
CA LYS A 38 41.87 -16.75 9.24
C LYS A 38 40.46 -17.29 9.09
N ARG A 39 39.73 -17.37 10.19
CA ARG A 39 38.31 -17.76 10.19
C ARG A 39 37.45 -16.58 9.75
N SER A 40 36.45 -16.87 8.93
CA SER A 40 35.37 -15.94 8.61
C SER A 40 34.23 -16.10 9.62
N GLN A 41 33.50 -15.03 9.90
CA GLN A 41 32.24 -15.13 10.63
C GLN A 41 31.13 -15.73 9.75
N GLY A 42 31.30 -15.68 8.43
CA GLY A 42 30.36 -16.21 7.44
C GLY A 42 29.28 -15.22 7.01
N PRO A 43 28.31 -15.65 6.18
CA PRO A 43 27.22 -14.80 5.70
C PRO A 43 26.25 -14.37 6.80
N HIS A 44 25.98 -13.07 6.88
CA HIS A 44 25.04 -12.46 7.83
C HIS A 44 23.95 -11.71 7.08
N THR A 45 22.83 -11.47 7.77
CA THR A 45 21.81 -10.55 7.29
C THR A 45 22.36 -9.12 7.19
N PRO A 46 21.71 -8.23 6.42
CA PRO A 46 22.06 -6.81 6.39
C PRO A 46 22.13 -6.20 7.78
N TRP A 47 23.05 -5.25 7.97
CA TRP A 47 23.28 -4.59 9.26
C TRP A 47 22.03 -3.91 9.81
N VAL A 48 21.29 -3.20 8.95
CA VAL A 48 20.04 -2.50 9.29
C VAL A 48 18.96 -3.44 9.85
N LEU A 49 19.04 -4.74 9.53
CA LEU A 49 18.10 -5.76 9.98
C LEU A 49 18.65 -6.62 11.14
N GLY A 50 19.72 -6.17 11.80
CA GLY A 50 20.28 -6.77 13.01
C GLY A 50 21.48 -7.69 12.83
N HIS A 51 22.10 -7.73 11.64
CA HIS A 51 23.37 -8.45 11.35
C HIS A 51 23.47 -9.87 11.94
N LYS A 52 22.41 -10.66 11.84
CA LYS A 52 22.36 -12.02 12.40
C LYS A 52 22.98 -13.02 11.43
N ARG A 53 23.62 -14.07 11.95
CA ARG A 53 24.21 -15.14 11.14
C ARG A 53 23.12 -15.93 10.42
N LEU A 54 23.28 -16.13 9.10
CA LEU A 54 22.30 -16.89 8.30
C LEU A 54 22.40 -18.40 8.54
N ALA A 55 21.28 -19.01 8.93
CA ALA A 55 21.15 -20.46 9.02
C ALA A 55 21.31 -21.15 7.66
N GLY A 56 21.86 -22.37 7.65
CA GLY A 56 22.03 -23.18 6.44
C GLY A 56 23.16 -22.74 5.50
N THR A 57 23.91 -21.68 5.84
CA THR A 57 25.06 -21.21 5.05
C THR A 57 26.37 -21.44 5.80
N LYS A 58 27.44 -21.90 5.12
CA LYS A 58 28.73 -22.19 5.78
C LYS A 58 29.56 -20.92 5.99
N ALA A 59 30.33 -20.88 7.09
CA ALA A 59 31.25 -19.79 7.40
C ALA A 59 32.60 -20.00 6.70
N LEU A 60 32.63 -19.81 5.38
CA LEU A 60 33.80 -20.03 4.55
C LEU A 60 34.69 -18.78 4.48
N HIS A 61 36.00 -18.98 4.38
CA HIS A 61 36.95 -17.90 4.07
C HIS A 61 36.87 -17.52 2.58
N HIS A 62 37.40 -16.35 2.18
CA HIS A 62 37.22 -15.84 0.80
C HIS A 62 37.75 -16.79 -0.29
N THR A 63 38.89 -17.43 -0.05
CA THR A 63 39.47 -18.45 -0.93
C THR A 63 38.59 -19.69 -1.05
N GLU A 64 38.12 -20.21 0.09
CA GLU A 64 37.25 -21.39 0.15
C GLU A 64 35.86 -21.13 -0.44
N ALA A 65 35.31 -19.93 -0.20
CA ALA A 65 34.00 -19.53 -0.71
C ALA A 65 33.98 -19.45 -2.24
N ARG A 66 35.11 -19.06 -2.86
CA ARG A 66 35.28 -19.07 -4.31
C ARG A 66 35.21 -20.48 -4.89
N LEU A 67 35.82 -21.46 -4.23
CA LEU A 67 35.87 -22.86 -4.68
C LEU A 67 34.61 -23.65 -4.28
N ALA A 68 33.85 -23.20 -3.29
CA ALA A 68 32.68 -23.90 -2.80
C ALA A 68 31.49 -23.85 -3.77
N SER A 69 30.72 -24.93 -3.81
CA SER A 69 29.45 -25.00 -4.53
C SER A 69 28.42 -24.00 -3.98
N HIS A 70 27.45 -23.64 -4.83
CA HIS A 70 26.44 -22.63 -4.50
C HIS A 70 25.59 -23.02 -3.28
N HIS A 71 25.14 -24.27 -3.17
CA HIS A 71 24.31 -24.74 -2.05
C HIS A 71 24.97 -24.64 -0.67
N LYS A 72 26.30 -24.53 -0.58
CA LYS A 72 27.00 -24.31 0.69
C LYS A 72 26.94 -22.83 1.14
N LYS A 73 26.61 -21.92 0.22
CA LYS A 73 26.64 -20.45 0.40
C LYS A 73 25.25 -19.83 0.49
N SER A 74 24.24 -20.48 -0.07
CA SER A 74 22.87 -19.96 -0.15
C SER A 74 21.81 -21.04 0.12
N THR A 75 20.56 -20.62 0.22
CA THR A 75 19.38 -21.49 0.35
C THR A 75 18.50 -21.32 -0.88
N SER A 76 17.64 -22.30 -1.20
CA SER A 76 16.80 -22.33 -2.41
C SER A 76 15.69 -21.28 -2.48
N ARG A 77 15.30 -20.67 -1.34
CA ARG A 77 14.23 -19.65 -1.29
C ARG A 77 14.65 -18.30 -1.89
N PRO A 78 13.71 -17.42 -2.26
CA PRO A 78 14.01 -16.04 -2.63
C PRO A 78 14.81 -15.32 -1.55
N TYR A 79 15.81 -14.52 -1.98
CA TYR A 79 16.78 -13.85 -1.10
C TYR A 79 17.58 -14.78 -0.17
N GLY A 80 17.68 -16.08 -0.51
CA GLY A 80 18.52 -17.04 0.19
C GLY A 80 19.99 -16.63 0.18
N GLY A 81 20.65 -16.72 1.34
CA GLY A 81 22.03 -16.25 1.51
C GLY A 81 22.17 -14.75 1.79
N VAL A 82 21.06 -14.00 1.82
CA VAL A 82 21.04 -12.57 2.22
C VAL A 82 20.09 -12.34 3.38
N LEU A 83 18.87 -12.87 3.32
CA LEU A 83 17.83 -12.63 4.34
C LEU A 83 17.47 -13.90 5.11
N SER A 84 17.04 -13.72 6.36
CA SER A 84 16.42 -14.79 7.15
C SER A 84 15.03 -15.15 6.63
N HIS A 85 14.47 -16.26 7.10
CA HIS A 85 13.12 -16.68 6.71
C HIS A 85 12.06 -15.69 7.20
N ASP A 86 12.19 -15.19 8.43
CA ASP A 86 11.31 -14.16 9.00
C ASP A 86 11.30 -12.89 8.14
N GLN A 87 12.48 -12.39 7.79
CA GLN A 87 12.61 -11.18 6.97
C GLN A 87 12.01 -11.35 5.57
N VAL A 88 12.11 -12.55 4.98
CA VAL A 88 11.49 -12.84 3.69
C VAL A 88 9.97 -12.88 3.84
N ARG A 89 9.45 -13.54 4.87
CA ARG A 89 8.01 -13.60 5.17
C ARG A 89 7.43 -12.20 5.36
N ASP A 90 8.06 -11.37 6.17
CA ASP A 90 7.61 -10.00 6.43
C ASP A 90 7.57 -9.16 5.17
N ARG A 91 8.56 -9.30 4.28
CA ARG A 91 8.57 -8.59 2.99
C ARG A 91 7.43 -9.04 2.09
N VAL A 92 7.15 -10.34 2.01
CA VAL A 92 6.05 -10.89 1.20
C VAL A 92 4.71 -10.41 1.74
N VAL A 93 4.47 -10.56 3.04
CA VAL A 93 3.22 -10.15 3.69
C VAL A 93 3.01 -8.64 3.58
N ARG A 94 4.04 -7.84 3.86
CA ARG A 94 3.95 -6.39 3.75
C ARG A 94 3.69 -5.93 2.31
N ALA A 95 4.35 -6.53 1.33
CA ALA A 95 4.12 -6.20 -0.08
C ALA A 95 2.66 -6.45 -0.48
N PHE A 96 2.12 -7.61 -0.10
CA PHE A 96 0.73 -7.95 -0.35
C PHE A 96 -0.24 -6.97 0.31
N LEU A 97 -0.15 -6.81 1.64
CA LEU A 97 -1.10 -5.97 2.39
C LEU A 97 -1.05 -4.49 1.98
N VAL A 98 0.14 -3.95 1.72
CA VAL A 98 0.29 -2.56 1.28
C VAL A 98 -0.33 -2.37 -0.11
N GLU A 99 -0.19 -3.35 -1.00
CA GLU A 99 -0.78 -3.26 -2.33
C GLU A 99 -2.31 -3.39 -2.29
N GLU A 100 -2.85 -4.30 -1.48
CA GLU A 100 -4.30 -4.41 -1.23
C GLU A 100 -4.86 -3.07 -0.67
N GLN A 101 -4.19 -2.48 0.31
CA GLN A 101 -4.59 -1.17 0.84
C GLN A 101 -4.55 -0.06 -0.22
N ARG A 102 -3.55 -0.08 -1.13
CA ARG A 102 -3.47 0.89 -2.24
C ARG A 102 -4.61 0.71 -3.22
N ILE A 103 -4.96 -0.53 -3.57
CA ILE A 103 -6.08 -0.85 -4.46
C ILE A 103 -7.40 -0.38 -3.83
N VAL A 104 -7.66 -0.73 -2.57
CA VAL A 104 -8.85 -0.30 -1.83
C VAL A 104 -8.95 1.23 -1.79
N LYS A 105 -7.84 1.92 -1.48
CA LYS A 105 -7.80 3.38 -1.45
C LYS A 105 -8.10 4.00 -2.82
N ARG A 106 -7.62 3.39 -3.92
CA ARG A 106 -7.94 3.82 -5.29
C ARG A 106 -9.42 3.58 -5.62
N ALA A 107 -9.97 2.42 -5.26
CA ALA A 107 -11.36 2.07 -5.49
C ALA A 107 -12.33 3.01 -4.74
N LEU A 108 -12.08 3.30 -3.47
CA LEU A 108 -12.88 4.24 -2.69
C LEU A 108 -12.87 5.65 -3.29
N ARG A 109 -11.69 6.13 -3.74
CA ARG A 109 -11.56 7.42 -4.43
C ARG A 109 -12.33 7.44 -5.75
N ALA A 110 -12.26 6.38 -6.54
CA ALA A 110 -13.00 6.25 -7.79
C ALA A 110 -14.52 6.21 -7.55
N HIS A 111 -14.97 5.46 -6.55
CA HIS A 111 -16.38 5.39 -6.16
C HIS A 111 -16.90 6.77 -5.73
N ALA A 112 -16.18 7.47 -4.82
CA ALA A 112 -16.55 8.81 -4.39
C ALA A 112 -16.65 9.81 -5.55
N LYS A 113 -15.72 9.74 -6.53
CA LYS A 113 -15.76 10.56 -7.75
C LYS A 113 -17.00 10.26 -8.58
N SER A 114 -17.28 8.99 -8.86
CA SER A 114 -18.45 8.58 -9.64
C SER A 114 -19.78 8.97 -8.98
N GLN A 115 -19.89 8.87 -7.65
CA GLN A 115 -21.07 9.28 -6.89
C GLN A 115 -21.29 10.80 -6.97
N THR A 116 -20.21 11.57 -6.89
CA THR A 116 -20.27 13.04 -7.04
C THR A 116 -20.72 13.43 -8.45
N GLU A 117 -20.20 12.76 -9.49
CA GLU A 117 -20.61 12.98 -10.87
C GLU A 117 -22.07 12.61 -11.14
N LYS A 118 -22.55 11.50 -10.58
CA LYS A 118 -23.97 11.09 -10.61
C LYS A 118 -24.86 12.15 -9.97
N LYS A 119 -24.57 12.56 -8.72
CA LYS A 119 -25.32 13.62 -8.02
C LYS A 119 -25.36 14.92 -8.83
N ARG A 120 -24.24 15.33 -9.43
CA ARG A 120 -24.17 16.53 -10.28
C ARG A 120 -25.04 16.39 -11.54
N ARG A 121 -25.04 15.22 -12.19
CA ARG A 121 -25.87 14.93 -13.37
C ARG A 121 -27.36 14.95 -13.02
N ASP A 122 -27.74 14.32 -11.91
CA ASP A 122 -29.13 14.25 -11.46
C ASP A 122 -29.65 15.63 -11.04
N ALA A 123 -28.84 16.42 -10.32
CA ALA A 123 -29.16 17.81 -9.99
C ALA A 123 -29.35 18.67 -11.26
N LYS A 124 -28.50 18.51 -12.29
CA LYS A 124 -28.65 19.22 -13.56
C LYS A 124 -29.94 18.83 -14.29
N ARG A 125 -30.28 17.54 -14.35
CA ARG A 125 -31.52 17.02 -14.94
C ARG A 125 -32.76 17.56 -14.22
N LYS A 126 -32.76 17.51 -12.89
CA LYS A 126 -33.85 18.04 -12.05
C LYS A 126 -34.05 19.54 -12.30
N ARG A 127 -32.98 20.34 -12.29
CA ARG A 127 -33.04 21.78 -12.60
C ARG A 127 -33.58 22.06 -14.01
N GLN A 128 -33.23 21.24 -15.00
CA GLN A 128 -33.74 21.38 -16.37
C GLN A 128 -35.23 21.06 -16.46
N GLN A 129 -35.70 19.99 -15.82
CA GLN A 129 -37.12 19.64 -15.77
C GLN A 129 -37.95 20.71 -15.06
N GLU A 130 -37.49 21.19 -13.89
CA GLU A 130 -38.15 22.27 -13.15
C GLU A 130 -38.24 23.55 -13.98
N LYS A 131 -37.15 23.93 -14.67
CA LYS A 131 -37.16 25.09 -15.59
C LYS A 131 -38.13 24.89 -16.75
N LYS A 132 -38.13 23.72 -17.40
CA LYS A 132 -39.06 23.41 -18.50
C LYS A 132 -40.52 23.49 -18.03
N ALA A 133 -40.84 22.88 -16.88
CA ALA A 133 -42.17 22.92 -16.28
C ALA A 133 -42.61 24.34 -15.90
N ALA A 134 -41.69 25.16 -15.38
CA ALA A 134 -41.96 26.56 -15.07
C ALA A 134 -42.21 27.40 -16.33
N ILE A 135 -41.45 27.16 -17.41
CA ILE A 135 -41.61 27.85 -18.69
C ILE A 135 -42.94 27.47 -19.36
N THR A 136 -43.28 26.17 -19.45
CA THR A 136 -44.57 25.75 -20.01
C THR A 136 -45.75 26.31 -19.22
N LYS A 137 -45.67 26.34 -17.89
CA LYS A 137 -46.71 26.95 -17.04
C LYS A 137 -46.88 28.45 -17.32
N LYS A 138 -45.79 29.19 -17.49
CA LYS A 138 -45.80 30.63 -17.87
C LYS A 138 -46.35 30.87 -19.28
N ILE A 139 -45.99 30.03 -20.26
CA ILE A 139 -46.48 30.17 -21.64
C ILE A 139 -47.98 29.86 -21.71
N GLY A 140 -48.45 28.79 -21.06
CA GLY A 140 -49.87 28.42 -21.02
C GLY A 140 -50.76 29.51 -20.42
N THR A 141 -50.31 30.20 -19.36
CA THR A 141 -51.03 31.34 -18.78
C THR A 141 -51.10 32.53 -19.74
N LYS A 142 -50.04 32.79 -20.51
CA LYS A 142 -49.97 33.89 -21.48
C LYS A 142 -50.79 33.65 -22.75
N ILE A 143 -50.92 32.39 -23.17
CA ILE A 143 -51.74 31.99 -24.33
C ILE A 143 -53.24 32.00 -23.95
N GLY A 144 -53.60 31.48 -22.77
CA GLY A 144 -54.99 31.50 -22.28
C GLY A 144 -55.56 32.91 -22.12
N SER A 145 -54.74 33.92 -21.76
CA SER A 145 -55.17 35.32 -21.73
C SER A 145 -55.28 35.97 -23.11
N LYS A 146 -54.60 35.43 -24.14
CA LYS A 146 -54.61 35.95 -25.50
C LYS A 146 -55.80 35.41 -26.32
N SER A 147 -56.25 34.18 -26.05
CA SER A 147 -57.47 33.62 -26.65
C SER A 147 -58.76 34.23 -26.10
N THR A 148 -58.77 34.72 -24.85
CA THR A 148 -59.93 35.44 -24.29
C THR A 148 -59.99 36.92 -24.69
N THR A 149 -58.96 37.47 -25.34
CA THR A 149 -58.94 38.87 -25.80
C THR A 149 -59.11 39.01 -27.32
N ALA A 150 -59.01 37.92 -28.09
CA ALA A 150 -59.23 37.94 -29.55
C ALA A 150 -60.63 37.45 -30.00
N ALA A 151 -61.42 36.84 -29.11
CA ALA A 151 -62.75 36.31 -29.42
C ALA A 151 -63.93 37.20 -28.94
N SER A 152 -63.68 38.48 -28.61
CA SER A 152 -64.70 39.38 -28.04
C SER A 152 -65.09 40.56 -28.94
N SER A 153 -65.05 40.40 -30.26
CA SER A 153 -65.55 41.42 -31.20
C SER A 153 -66.73 40.96 -32.06
N LYS A 154 -67.76 40.35 -31.45
CA LYS A 154 -69.18 40.52 -31.86
C LYS A 154 -70.16 39.75 -30.96
N LYS A 155 -71.29 40.42 -30.67
CA LYS A 155 -72.55 40.00 -29.98
C LYS A 155 -72.72 40.28 -28.48
N VAL A 156 -73.18 41.52 -28.22
CA VAL A 156 -74.44 41.93 -27.54
C VAL A 156 -74.95 41.12 -26.32
N ALA A 157 -74.88 41.80 -25.17
CA ALA A 157 -75.80 41.91 -24.02
C ALA A 157 -76.57 40.69 -23.47
N ALA A 158 -76.34 40.37 -22.18
CA ALA A 158 -77.37 40.32 -21.14
C ALA A 158 -76.80 40.04 -19.71
N ALA A 159 -77.30 40.82 -18.76
CA ALA A 159 -77.59 40.52 -17.34
C ALA A 159 -76.48 40.22 -16.29
N LYS A 160 -76.54 41.05 -15.24
CA LYS A 160 -75.81 41.08 -13.96
C LYS A 160 -75.89 39.79 -13.10
N LYS A 161 -74.81 39.55 -12.34
CA LYS A 161 -74.71 39.59 -10.84
C LYS A 161 -74.14 38.31 -10.16
N LYS A 162 -72.94 38.48 -9.60
CA LYS A 162 -72.33 37.91 -8.36
C LYS A 162 -72.70 36.47 -7.93
N ALA A 163 -71.68 35.61 -7.89
CA ALA A 163 -71.54 34.58 -6.85
C ALA A 163 -70.08 34.57 -6.36
N ALA A 164 -69.79 35.41 -5.36
CA ALA A 164 -68.58 35.28 -4.55
C ALA A 164 -68.89 34.22 -3.47
N ALA A 165 -68.25 33.06 -3.56
CA ALA A 165 -68.32 32.03 -2.53
C ALA A 165 -67.64 32.57 -1.25
N ARG A 166 -68.45 32.86 -0.23
CA ARG A 166 -67.98 33.21 1.12
C ARG A 166 -67.55 31.93 1.85
N VAL A 167 -66.28 31.86 2.23
CA VAL A 167 -65.77 30.90 3.21
C VAL A 167 -66.23 31.34 4.62
N PRO A 168 -66.83 30.47 5.44
CA PRO A 168 -67.21 30.84 6.80
C PRO A 168 -66.02 30.72 7.76
N VAL A 169 -65.74 31.81 8.48
CA VAL A 169 -64.78 31.86 9.60
C VAL A 169 -65.57 31.89 10.92
N GLY A 170 -65.60 30.73 11.60
CA GLY A 170 -65.52 30.53 13.06
C GLY A 170 -66.50 31.21 14.04
N ALA A 171 -67.30 30.38 14.73
CA ALA A 171 -67.67 30.53 16.15
C ALA A 171 -67.43 29.15 16.83
N LYS A 172 -66.29 28.93 17.51
CA LYS A 172 -65.99 29.13 18.96
C LYS A 172 -66.91 28.30 19.90
N VAL A 173 -66.51 27.59 20.96
CA VAL A 173 -65.24 27.14 21.63
C VAL A 173 -65.69 26.31 22.89
N LYS A 174 -64.88 25.34 23.34
CA LYS A 174 -64.77 24.69 24.70
C LYS A 174 -65.81 23.63 25.18
N LYS A 175 -65.34 22.41 25.45
CA LYS A 175 -64.61 22.04 26.69
C LYS A 175 -63.31 21.33 26.32
#